data_AF-A0A166X851-F1
#
_entry.id   AF-A0A166X851-F1
#
_cell.length_a   1.000
_cell.length_b   1.000
_cell.length_c   1.000
_cell.angle_alpha   90.00
_cell.angle_beta   90.00
_cell.angle_gamma   90.00
#
_symmetry.space_group_name_H-M   'P 1'
#
loop_
_entity.id
_entity.type
_entity.pdbx_description
1 polymer ?
#
loop_
_entity_poly.entity_id
_entity_poly.type
_entity_poly.pdbx_seq_one_letter_code
_entity_poly.pdbx_strand_id
1 'polypeptide(L)'
;MADPSNMKKEKEIHLKGQSRVQKICHWCAKAQEPGKPPFQACAKCKESRECQVKSWPLHKGICKTTADSRKKMDDAGKTQQVAAFKKWHGSHVVLLRQAIICALDLAHHPDNADKTVIFLSVELKEGHARLSSEKKYYAVGGFDMTRDEATSMLSTAGGAAILESNWKSHEHMKKKGGLGVSPVILKTGDVVDIVNITLPSHAGAKAAVASKDMDWGEEWVNGFNIALELGYVTGKAGE
;
A
#
# COMPACT_ATOMS: atom_id res chain seq x y z
N MET A 1 19.86 -31.24 33.13
CA MET A 1 18.42 -30.94 32.95
C MET A 1 18.34 -29.45 32.67
N ALA A 2 17.95 -29.05 31.46
CA ALA A 2 17.83 -27.63 31.11
C ALA A 2 16.53 -27.08 31.73
N ASP A 3 16.65 -25.93 32.39
CA ASP A 3 15.56 -25.27 33.10
C ASP A 3 14.49 -24.75 32.12
N PRO A 4 13.25 -25.30 32.14
CA PRO A 4 12.17 -24.89 31.24
C PRO A 4 11.65 -23.46 31.51
N SER A 5 12.13 -22.77 32.55
CA SER A 5 11.65 -21.43 32.92
C SER A 5 12.21 -20.28 32.06
N ASN A 6 13.14 -20.53 31.13
CA ASN A 6 13.72 -19.49 30.27
C ASN A 6 13.19 -19.47 28.82
N MET A 7 11.93 -19.87 28.61
CA MET A 7 11.24 -19.59 27.34
C MET A 7 10.92 -18.09 27.30
N LYS A 8 11.77 -17.32 26.63
CA LYS A 8 11.54 -15.89 26.35
C LYS A 8 10.14 -15.75 25.76
N LYS A 9 9.23 -15.10 26.49
CA LYS A 9 7.91 -14.71 25.97
C LYS A 9 8.11 -14.03 24.62
N GLU A 10 7.55 -14.62 23.57
CA GLU A 10 7.57 -14.01 22.25
C GLU A 10 6.99 -12.60 22.34
N LYS A 11 7.74 -11.61 21.88
CA LYS A 11 7.27 -10.23 21.88
C LYS A 11 6.10 -10.14 20.91
N GLU A 12 4.93 -9.76 21.44
CA GLU A 12 3.74 -9.50 20.64
C GLU A 12 4.06 -8.54 19.49
N ILE A 13 3.81 -8.98 18.25
CA ILE A 13 4.13 -8.21 17.04
C ILE A 13 3.12 -7.05 16.93
N HIS A 14 3.55 -5.84 17.28
CA HIS A 14 2.69 -4.66 17.18
C HIS A 14 2.59 -4.14 15.74
N LEU A 15 1.55 -4.57 15.01
CA LEU A 15 1.20 -4.08 13.68
C LEU A 15 0.84 -2.57 13.73
N LYS A 16 1.72 -1.72 13.20
CA LYS A 16 1.48 -0.28 13.04
C LYS A 16 0.74 -0.02 11.72
N GLY A 17 -0.28 0.84 11.75
CA GLY A 17 -0.97 1.31 10.54
C GLY A 17 -0.07 2.18 9.66
N GLN A 18 -0.43 2.30 8.38
CA GLN A 18 0.40 2.97 7.36
C GLN A 18 0.68 4.43 7.73
N SER A 19 -0.31 5.16 8.24
CA SER A 19 -0.13 6.56 8.66
C SER A 19 0.92 6.75 9.77
N ARG A 20 1.08 5.76 10.65
CA ARG A 20 2.09 5.81 11.72
C ARG A 20 3.48 5.46 11.22
N VAL A 21 3.57 4.56 10.25
CA VAL A 21 4.85 4.22 9.59
C VAL A 21 5.34 5.40 8.77
N GLN A 22 4.46 6.01 7.98
CA GLN A 22 4.78 7.13 7.10
C GLN A 22 4.81 8.49 7.79
N LYS A 23 4.30 8.59 9.03
CA LYS A 23 4.11 9.86 9.74
C LYS A 23 3.28 10.86 8.91
N ILE A 24 2.29 10.38 8.18
CA ILE A 24 1.39 11.20 7.34
C ILE A 24 -0.06 10.76 7.60
N CYS A 25 -0.95 11.72 7.85
CA CYS A 25 -2.38 11.44 8.01
C CYS A 25 -2.99 10.97 6.69
N HIS A 26 -3.65 9.81 6.66
CA HIS A 26 -4.24 9.26 5.43
C HIS A 26 -5.36 10.14 4.84
N TRP A 27 -6.06 10.93 5.66
CA TRP A 27 -7.21 11.72 5.21
C TRP A 27 -6.84 13.10 4.65
N CYS A 28 -5.98 13.84 5.37
CA CYS A 28 -5.60 15.20 5.02
C CYS A 28 -4.20 15.31 4.44
N ALA A 29 -3.45 14.21 4.37
CA ALA A 29 -2.05 14.18 3.95
C ALA A 29 -1.10 15.06 4.77
N LYS A 30 -1.56 15.63 5.91
CA LYS A 30 -0.69 16.42 6.79
C LYS A 30 0.39 15.51 7.38
N ALA A 31 1.65 15.93 7.24
CA ALA A 31 2.78 15.29 7.88
C ALA A 31 2.75 15.50 9.40
N GLN A 32 3.23 14.53 10.16
CA GLN A 32 3.40 14.65 11.60
C GLN A 32 4.53 15.63 11.89
N GLU A 33 4.23 16.65 12.68
CA GLU A 33 5.23 17.63 13.11
C GLU A 33 6.32 16.97 13.97
N PRO A 34 7.61 17.27 13.73
CA PRO A 34 8.70 16.79 14.57
C PRO A 34 8.50 17.18 16.04
N GLY A 35 8.74 16.23 16.96
CA GLY A 35 8.57 16.46 18.40
C GLY A 35 7.12 16.40 18.92
N LYS A 36 6.10 16.35 18.04
CA LYS A 36 4.71 16.12 18.47
C LYS A 36 4.44 14.62 18.69
N PRO A 37 3.49 14.27 19.58
CA PRO A 37 3.05 12.89 19.75
C PRO A 37 2.66 12.24 18.41
N PRO A 38 2.90 10.93 18.22
CA PRO A 38 2.44 10.22 17.05
C PRO A 38 0.93 10.35 16.86
N PHE A 39 0.48 10.31 15.60
CA PHE A 39 -0.94 10.22 15.29
C PHE A 39 -1.58 9.10 16.13
N GLN A 40 -2.60 9.46 16.90
CA GLN A 40 -3.38 8.53 17.70
C GLN A 40 -3.92 7.42 16.80
N ALA A 41 -3.90 6.16 17.23
CA ALA A 41 -4.39 5.04 16.41
C ALA A 41 -5.82 4.65 16.80
N CYS A 42 -6.63 4.28 15.80
CA CYS A 42 -7.92 3.64 15.97
C CYS A 42 -7.73 2.35 16.77
N ALA A 43 -8.45 2.20 17.87
CA ALA A 43 -8.28 1.06 18.77
C ALA A 43 -8.52 -0.29 18.09
N LYS A 44 -9.37 -0.35 17.04
CA LYS A 44 -9.71 -1.58 16.31
C LYS A 44 -8.71 -1.93 15.21
N CYS A 45 -8.51 -1.04 14.24
CA CYS A 45 -7.67 -1.32 13.06
C CYS A 45 -6.23 -0.77 13.14
N LYS A 46 -5.95 0.10 14.11
CA LYS A 46 -4.65 0.75 14.38
C LYS A 46 -4.19 1.84 13.37
N GLU A 47 -5.11 2.41 12.59
CA GLU A 47 -4.89 3.58 11.69
C GLU A 47 -5.10 4.95 12.37
N SER A 48 -4.61 6.07 11.82
CA SER A 48 -4.63 7.40 12.51
C SER A 48 -6.04 7.96 12.87
N ARG A 49 -6.17 8.63 14.03
CA ARG A 49 -7.41 9.12 14.67
C ARG A 49 -7.74 10.60 14.44
N GLU A 50 -6.76 11.47 14.18
CA GLU A 50 -7.00 12.93 14.08
C GLU A 50 -8.05 13.32 13.03
N CYS A 51 -8.12 12.56 11.94
CA CYS A 51 -9.14 12.74 10.91
C CYS A 51 -10.23 11.66 10.94
N GLN A 52 -10.24 10.77 11.93
CA GLN A 52 -11.14 9.61 11.98
C GLN A 52 -12.60 10.01 12.02
N VAL A 53 -12.98 11.08 12.73
CA VAL A 53 -14.38 11.50 12.78
C VAL A 53 -14.87 11.91 11.39
N LYS A 54 -14.07 12.71 10.67
CA LYS A 54 -14.40 13.17 9.30
C LYS A 54 -14.35 12.03 8.29
N SER A 55 -13.41 11.10 8.44
CA SER A 55 -13.25 9.95 7.54
C SER A 55 -14.10 8.74 7.93
N TRP A 56 -14.79 8.76 9.08
CA TRP A 56 -15.49 7.59 9.62
C TRP A 56 -16.48 6.96 8.63
N PRO A 57 -17.27 7.73 7.85
CA PRO A 57 -18.16 7.15 6.84
C PRO A 57 -17.42 6.30 5.80
N LEU A 58 -16.19 6.67 5.44
CA LEU A 58 -15.34 5.92 4.51
C LEU A 58 -14.52 4.83 5.21
N HIS A 59 -14.16 5.03 6.47
CA HIS A 59 -13.24 4.14 7.19
C HIS A 59 -13.95 2.95 7.87
N LYS A 60 -15.21 3.10 8.30
CA LYS A 60 -15.90 2.10 9.14
C LYS A 60 -15.93 0.70 8.54
N GLY A 61 -16.20 0.59 7.23
CA GLY A 61 -16.24 -0.68 6.52
C GLY A 61 -14.88 -1.38 6.53
N ILE A 62 -13.85 -0.70 6.03
CA ILE A 62 -12.47 -1.20 6.00
C ILE A 62 -11.97 -1.55 7.40
N CYS A 63 -12.29 -0.72 8.41
CA CYS A 63 -11.92 -0.95 9.80
C CYS A 63 -12.44 -2.29 10.32
N LYS A 64 -13.72 -2.59 10.05
CA LYS A 64 -14.36 -3.86 10.44
C LYS A 64 -13.71 -5.03 9.71
N THR A 65 -13.60 -4.98 8.38
CA THR A 65 -13.01 -6.06 7.58
C THR A 65 -11.57 -6.36 7.98
N THR A 66 -10.76 -5.32 8.21
CA THR A 66 -9.37 -5.47 8.66
C THR A 66 -9.29 -6.09 10.05
N ALA A 67 -10.14 -5.63 10.98
CA ALA A 67 -10.18 -6.18 12.33
C ALA A 67 -10.62 -7.64 12.36
N ASP A 68 -11.63 -8.01 11.56
CA ASP A 68 -12.11 -9.38 11.46
C ASP A 68 -11.11 -10.29 10.75
N SER A 69 -10.40 -9.79 9.73
CA SER A 69 -9.32 -10.53 9.07
C SER A 69 -8.17 -10.83 10.02
N ARG A 70 -7.80 -9.88 10.90
CA ARG A 70 -6.77 -10.10 11.93
C ARG A 70 -7.16 -11.17 12.94
N LYS A 71 -8.43 -11.23 13.36
CA LYS A 71 -8.92 -12.27 14.29
C LYS A 71 -8.85 -13.68 13.69
N LYS A 72 -8.92 -13.79 12.36
CA LYS A 72 -8.83 -15.06 11.64
C LYS A 72 -7.38 -15.51 11.39
N MET A 73 -6.40 -14.62 11.60
CA MET A 73 -4.98 -14.96 11.51
C MET A 73 -4.53 -15.53 12.86
N ASP A 74 -4.60 -16.86 13.01
CA ASP A 74 -4.14 -17.56 14.22
C ASP A 74 -2.68 -18.03 14.12
N ASP A 75 -2.06 -17.85 12.95
CA ASP A 75 -0.68 -18.26 12.69
C ASP A 75 0.29 -17.08 12.94
N ALA A 76 1.14 -17.23 13.96
CA ALA A 76 2.15 -16.24 14.32
C ALA A 76 3.17 -16.00 13.19
N GLY A 77 3.55 -17.05 12.45
CA GLY A 77 4.44 -16.96 11.30
C GLY A 77 3.83 -16.16 10.16
N LYS A 78 2.56 -16.45 9.80
CA LYS A 78 1.82 -15.66 8.80
C LYS A 78 1.65 -14.21 9.24
N THR A 79 1.41 -13.97 10.52
CA THR A 79 1.30 -12.61 11.06
C THR A 79 2.59 -11.82 10.89
N GLN A 80 3.75 -12.45 11.13
CA GLN A 80 5.06 -11.84 10.90
C GLN A 80 5.33 -11.57 9.41
N GLN A 81 4.95 -12.49 8.53
CA GLN A 81 5.07 -12.33 7.08
C GLN A 81 4.21 -11.15 6.59
N VAL A 82 2.94 -11.08 7.01
CA VAL A 82 2.03 -9.96 6.69
C VAL A 82 2.60 -8.64 7.22
N ALA A 83 3.15 -8.62 8.44
CA ALA A 83 3.78 -7.44 9.01
C ALA A 83 4.99 -6.96 8.19
N ALA A 84 5.85 -7.89 7.79
CA ALA A 84 7.04 -7.60 6.99
C ALA A 84 6.64 -7.11 5.59
N PHE A 85 5.63 -7.73 4.98
CA PHE A 85 5.10 -7.34 3.68
C PHE A 85 4.47 -5.94 3.71
N LYS A 86 3.65 -5.66 4.73
CA LYS A 86 3.08 -4.32 4.97
C LYS A 86 4.12 -3.24 5.19
N LYS A 87 5.18 -3.57 5.91
CA LYS A 87 6.32 -2.67 6.09
C LYS A 87 7.00 -2.38 4.76
N TRP A 88 7.23 -3.40 3.93
CA TRP A 88 7.87 -3.27 2.63
C TRP A 88 7.06 -2.40 1.66
N HIS A 89 5.79 -2.70 1.39
CA HIS A 89 5.05 -1.87 0.43
C HIS A 89 4.76 -0.47 0.98
N GLY A 90 4.67 -0.33 2.32
CA GLY A 90 4.58 0.97 2.99
C GLY A 90 5.78 1.89 2.75
N SER A 91 6.99 1.33 2.57
CA SER A 91 8.20 2.10 2.23
C SER A 91 8.34 2.41 0.74
N HIS A 92 7.58 1.73 -0.13
CA HIS A 92 7.65 1.89 -1.60
C HIS A 92 6.40 2.54 -2.21
N VAL A 93 5.59 3.24 -1.42
CA VAL A 93 4.36 3.88 -1.92
C VAL A 93 4.62 4.84 -3.08
N VAL A 94 5.77 5.52 -3.12
CA VAL A 94 6.09 6.41 -4.24
C VAL A 94 6.45 5.63 -5.50
N LEU A 95 7.21 4.53 -5.38
CA LEU A 95 7.50 3.65 -6.52
C LEU A 95 6.25 2.96 -7.04
N LEU A 96 5.36 2.51 -6.14
CA LEU A 96 4.06 1.95 -6.51
C LEU A 96 3.20 2.98 -7.24
N ARG A 97 3.23 4.24 -6.83
CA ARG A 97 2.57 5.32 -7.57
C ARG A 97 3.14 5.49 -8.97
N GLN A 98 4.46 5.49 -9.13
CA GLN A 98 5.10 5.58 -10.44
C GLN A 98 4.70 4.40 -11.32
N ALA A 99 4.72 3.18 -10.77
CA ALA A 99 4.29 1.98 -11.47
C ALA A 99 2.86 2.12 -12.02
N ILE A 100 1.92 2.64 -11.21
CA ILE A 100 0.53 2.86 -11.65
C ILE A 100 0.46 3.93 -12.75
N ILE A 101 1.21 5.03 -12.63
CA ILE A 101 1.21 6.09 -13.63
C ILE A 101 1.66 5.55 -14.98
N CYS A 102 2.73 4.76 -15.01
CA CYS A 102 3.24 4.14 -16.24
C CYS A 102 2.31 3.03 -16.75
N ALA A 103 1.92 2.09 -15.89
CA ALA A 103 1.11 0.92 -16.27
C ALA A 103 -0.26 1.32 -16.85
N LEU A 104 -0.86 2.40 -16.35
CA LEU A 104 -2.17 2.88 -16.80
C LEU A 104 -2.07 4.06 -17.78
N ASP A 105 -0.86 4.44 -18.17
CA ASP A 105 -0.56 5.62 -18.99
C ASP A 105 -1.34 6.88 -18.55
N LEU A 106 -1.29 7.20 -17.25
CA LEU A 106 -2.12 8.27 -16.68
C LEU A 106 -1.72 9.68 -17.16
N ALA A 107 -0.54 9.82 -17.77
CA ALA A 107 -0.10 11.07 -18.37
C ALA A 107 -0.91 11.42 -19.63
N HIS A 108 -1.32 10.42 -20.41
CA HIS A 108 -2.11 10.60 -21.62
C HIS A 108 -3.58 10.23 -21.41
N HIS A 109 -3.85 9.19 -20.62
CA HIS A 109 -5.18 8.61 -20.37
C HIS A 109 -5.55 8.66 -18.88
N PRO A 110 -5.80 9.85 -18.30
CA PRO A 110 -6.10 10.00 -16.88
C PRO A 110 -7.37 9.27 -16.42
N ASP A 111 -8.31 9.00 -17.34
CA ASP A 111 -9.55 8.28 -17.06
C ASP A 111 -9.34 6.76 -16.85
N ASN A 112 -8.16 6.22 -17.17
CA ASN A 112 -7.83 4.83 -16.81
C ASN A 112 -7.83 4.60 -15.29
N ALA A 113 -7.56 5.65 -14.49
CA ALA A 113 -7.70 5.60 -13.03
C ALA A 113 -9.14 5.28 -12.57
N ASP A 114 -10.14 5.56 -13.41
CA ASP A 114 -11.56 5.31 -13.14
C ASP A 114 -12.02 3.90 -13.51
N LYS A 115 -11.20 3.11 -14.20
CA LYS A 115 -11.64 1.85 -14.82
C LYS A 115 -10.78 0.66 -14.42
N THR A 116 -9.53 0.94 -14.09
CA THR A 116 -8.50 -0.09 -14.03
C THR A 116 -7.88 -0.22 -12.63
N VAL A 117 -7.52 -1.45 -12.28
CA VAL A 117 -6.85 -1.85 -11.04
C VAL A 117 -5.56 -2.55 -11.41
N ILE A 118 -4.48 -2.27 -10.69
CA ILE A 118 -3.20 -2.96 -10.91
C ILE A 118 -3.11 -4.19 -9.99
N PHE A 119 -2.74 -5.32 -10.58
CA PHE A 119 -2.26 -6.49 -9.86
C PHE A 119 -0.74 -6.58 -9.99
N LEU A 120 -0.05 -6.80 -8.88
CA LEU A 120 1.41 -6.94 -8.83
C LEU A 120 1.79 -8.10 -7.92
N SER A 121 2.47 -9.09 -8.49
CA SER A 121 3.03 -10.23 -7.77
C SER A 121 4.48 -9.96 -7.43
N VAL A 122 4.85 -10.22 -6.18
CA VAL A 122 6.22 -10.06 -5.68
C VAL A 122 6.66 -11.27 -4.89
N GLU A 123 7.97 -11.53 -4.91
CA GLU A 123 8.57 -12.65 -4.22
C GLU A 123 9.69 -12.19 -3.29
N LEU A 124 9.98 -13.01 -2.28
CA LEU A 124 11.15 -12.80 -1.43
C LEU A 124 12.41 -13.08 -2.22
N LYS A 125 13.41 -12.19 -2.11
CA LYS A 125 14.74 -12.44 -2.64
C LYS A 125 15.43 -13.59 -1.91
N GLU A 126 16.35 -14.24 -2.59
CA GLU A 126 17.27 -15.17 -1.94
C GLU A 126 18.02 -14.47 -0.79
N GLY A 127 18.16 -15.14 0.35
CA GLY A 127 18.83 -14.56 1.52
C GLY A 127 18.07 -13.42 2.21
N HIS A 128 16.76 -13.21 1.93
CA HIS A 128 15.93 -12.13 2.50
C HIS A 128 15.99 -11.99 4.04
N ALA A 129 16.33 -13.06 4.77
CA ALA A 129 16.53 -13.02 6.21
C ALA A 129 17.63 -12.01 6.64
N ARG A 130 18.63 -11.78 5.79
CA ARG A 130 19.75 -10.85 6.01
C ARG A 130 19.49 -9.45 5.44
N LEU A 131 18.43 -9.28 4.66
CA LEU A 131 18.10 -8.02 4.00
C LEU A 131 17.25 -7.12 4.90
N SER A 132 17.42 -5.80 4.76
CA SER A 132 16.51 -4.83 5.36
C SER A 132 15.11 -4.98 4.78
N SER A 133 14.07 -4.55 5.50
CA SER A 133 12.67 -4.69 5.06
C SER A 133 12.40 -4.16 3.66
N GLU A 134 13.10 -3.11 3.28
CA GLU A 134 12.95 -2.41 2.01
C GLU A 134 13.50 -3.24 0.84
N LYS A 135 14.49 -4.11 1.11
CA LYS A 135 15.19 -4.88 0.07
C LYS A 135 14.73 -6.33 -0.03
N LYS A 136 13.72 -6.75 0.75
CA LYS A 136 13.32 -8.17 0.85
C LYS A 136 12.61 -8.72 -0.36
N TYR A 137 11.96 -7.88 -1.16
CA TYR A 137 11.08 -8.33 -2.24
C TYR A 137 11.52 -7.78 -3.58
N TYR A 138 11.13 -8.48 -4.64
CA TYR A 138 11.24 -8.06 -6.04
C TYR A 138 9.95 -8.43 -6.77
N ALA A 139 9.58 -7.68 -7.80
CA ALA A 139 8.41 -7.97 -8.62
C ALA A 139 8.71 -9.10 -9.60
N VAL A 140 7.78 -10.05 -9.71
CA VAL A 140 7.87 -11.18 -10.65
C VAL A 140 6.93 -11.02 -11.85
N GLY A 141 5.90 -10.18 -11.71
CA GLY A 141 4.95 -9.92 -12.77
C GLY A 141 3.83 -9.01 -12.28
N GLY A 142 3.14 -8.41 -13.23
CA GLY A 142 2.00 -7.56 -12.95
C GLY A 142 1.19 -7.35 -14.21
N PHE A 143 -0.07 -7.00 -14.03
CA PHE A 143 -0.98 -6.69 -15.11
C PHE A 143 -2.09 -5.79 -14.58
N ASP A 144 -2.74 -5.08 -15.49
CA ASP A 144 -3.91 -4.29 -15.20
C ASP A 144 -5.18 -5.11 -15.47
N MET A 145 -6.24 -4.80 -14.73
CA MET A 145 -7.53 -5.47 -14.87
C MET A 145 -8.65 -4.48 -14.65
N THR A 146 -9.82 -4.77 -15.20
CA THR A 146 -11.03 -4.01 -14.92
C THR A 146 -11.45 -4.18 -13.46
N ARG A 147 -12.30 -3.28 -12.98
CA ARG A 147 -12.86 -3.36 -11.62
C ARG A 147 -13.70 -4.60 -11.39
N ASP A 148 -14.43 -5.04 -12.40
CA ASP A 148 -15.30 -6.20 -12.29
C ASP A 148 -14.46 -7.47 -12.17
N GLU A 149 -13.38 -7.57 -12.93
CA GLU A 149 -12.39 -8.65 -12.81
C GLU A 149 -11.73 -8.65 -11.42
N ALA A 150 -11.27 -7.48 -10.95
CA ALA A 150 -10.68 -7.34 -9.62
C ALA A 150 -11.66 -7.73 -8.50
N THR A 151 -12.93 -7.33 -8.63
CA THR A 151 -13.99 -7.65 -7.67
C THR A 151 -14.30 -9.14 -7.68
N SER A 152 -14.42 -9.74 -8.86
CA SER A 152 -14.62 -11.18 -9.03
C SER A 152 -13.48 -11.98 -8.38
N MET A 153 -12.23 -11.62 -8.68
CA MET A 153 -11.03 -12.25 -8.12
C MET A 153 -11.00 -12.19 -6.58
N LEU A 154 -11.49 -11.11 -5.98
CA LEU A 154 -11.42 -10.87 -4.53
C LEU A 154 -12.69 -11.22 -3.76
N SER A 155 -13.75 -11.67 -4.43
CA SER A 155 -15.06 -11.90 -3.82
C SER A 155 -15.02 -12.96 -2.72
N THR A 156 -14.26 -14.04 -2.91
CA THR A 156 -14.14 -15.15 -1.95
C THR A 156 -13.38 -14.76 -0.67
N ALA A 157 -12.52 -13.76 -0.74
CA ALA A 157 -11.69 -13.28 0.37
C ALA A 157 -12.28 -12.05 1.09
N GLY A 158 -13.48 -11.59 0.71
CA GLY A 158 -14.09 -10.37 1.24
C GLY A 158 -13.41 -9.08 0.76
N GLY A 159 -12.52 -9.16 -0.24
CA GLY A 159 -11.83 -8.00 -0.79
C GLY A 159 -12.72 -7.10 -1.64
N ALA A 160 -13.85 -7.61 -2.15
CA ALA A 160 -14.86 -6.81 -2.87
C ALA A 160 -15.33 -5.58 -2.05
N ALA A 161 -15.61 -5.77 -0.75
CA ALA A 161 -16.02 -4.67 0.12
C ALA A 161 -14.90 -3.63 0.35
N ILE A 162 -13.62 -4.06 0.27
CA ILE A 162 -12.46 -3.17 0.37
C ILE A 162 -12.35 -2.33 -0.90
N LEU A 163 -12.50 -2.96 -2.09
CA LEU A 163 -12.51 -2.26 -3.37
C LEU A 163 -13.65 -1.24 -3.47
N GLU A 164 -14.86 -1.60 -3.03
CA GLU A 164 -15.98 -0.65 -3.07
C GLU A 164 -15.76 0.55 -2.12
N SER A 165 -15.16 0.31 -0.95
CA SER A 165 -14.78 1.39 -0.04
C SER A 165 -13.64 2.25 -0.60
N ASN A 166 -12.73 1.66 -1.39
CA ASN A 166 -11.69 2.40 -2.09
C ASN A 166 -12.32 3.37 -3.10
N TRP A 167 -13.37 2.96 -3.82
CA TRP A 167 -14.02 3.82 -4.81
C TRP A 167 -14.58 5.12 -4.22
N LYS A 168 -15.20 5.06 -3.04
CA LYS A 168 -15.64 6.28 -2.35
C LYS A 168 -14.48 7.21 -1.98
N SER A 169 -13.32 6.63 -1.63
CA SER A 169 -12.09 7.39 -1.37
C SER A 169 -11.50 7.98 -2.65
N HIS A 170 -11.57 7.24 -3.75
CA HIS A 170 -11.14 7.68 -5.07
C HIS A 170 -11.92 8.94 -5.50
N GLU A 171 -13.26 8.89 -5.46
CA GLU A 171 -14.13 10.01 -5.80
C GLU A 171 -13.87 11.24 -4.92
N HIS A 172 -13.64 11.02 -3.61
CA HIS A 172 -13.28 12.09 -2.68
C HIS A 172 -11.96 12.76 -3.04
N MET A 173 -10.95 11.98 -3.45
CA MET A 173 -9.64 12.52 -3.81
C MET A 173 -9.66 13.21 -5.19
N LYS A 174 -10.51 12.79 -6.12
CA LYS A 174 -10.75 13.52 -7.38
C LYS A 174 -11.29 14.92 -7.13
N LYS A 175 -12.22 15.07 -6.19
CA LYS A 175 -12.76 16.38 -5.78
C LYS A 175 -11.71 17.33 -5.20
N LYS A 176 -10.55 16.81 -4.79
CA LYS A 176 -9.39 17.60 -4.32
C LYS A 176 -8.39 17.95 -5.42
N GLY A 177 -8.69 17.66 -6.69
CA GLY A 177 -7.85 17.98 -7.84
C GLY A 177 -6.80 16.92 -8.20
N GLY A 178 -6.78 15.77 -7.52
CA GLY A 178 -6.00 14.60 -7.94
C GLY A 178 -6.74 13.74 -8.96
N LEU A 179 -6.06 12.72 -9.48
CA LEU A 179 -6.67 11.65 -10.29
C LEU A 179 -7.42 10.61 -9.44
N GLY A 180 -7.47 10.80 -8.12
CA GLY A 180 -8.17 9.92 -7.19
C GLY A 180 -7.23 9.01 -6.41
N VAL A 181 -7.69 7.80 -6.13
CA VAL A 181 -6.95 6.74 -5.44
C VAL A 181 -7.02 5.49 -6.30
N SER A 182 -5.89 4.88 -6.61
CA SER A 182 -5.85 3.59 -7.29
C SER A 182 -5.57 2.48 -6.28
N PRO A 183 -6.42 1.44 -6.20
CA PRO A 183 -6.07 0.23 -5.46
C PRO A 183 -5.04 -0.57 -6.24
N VAL A 184 -4.02 -1.06 -5.55
CA VAL A 184 -3.07 -2.05 -6.06
C VAL A 184 -3.24 -3.33 -5.26
N ILE A 185 -3.48 -4.43 -5.97
CA ILE A 185 -3.57 -5.76 -5.38
C ILE A 185 -2.15 -6.34 -5.40
N LEU A 186 -1.55 -6.46 -4.22
CA LEU A 186 -0.22 -7.00 -4.03
C LEU A 186 -0.30 -8.44 -3.56
N LYS A 187 0.42 -9.34 -4.23
CA LYS A 187 0.48 -10.77 -3.85
C LYS A 187 1.92 -11.17 -3.55
N THR A 188 2.12 -11.93 -2.47
CA THR A 188 3.37 -12.65 -2.19
C THR A 188 3.08 -13.98 -1.53
N GLY A 189 3.49 -15.10 -2.13
CA GLY A 189 3.10 -16.44 -1.66
C GLY A 189 1.57 -16.57 -1.56
N ASP A 190 1.07 -16.92 -0.37
CA ASP A 190 -0.36 -17.00 -0.01
C ASP A 190 -0.94 -15.69 0.57
N VAL A 191 -0.12 -14.65 0.70
CA VAL A 191 -0.54 -13.35 1.23
C VAL A 191 -1.00 -12.44 0.09
N VAL A 192 -2.20 -11.89 0.24
CA VAL A 192 -2.75 -10.83 -0.63
C VAL A 192 -3.04 -9.61 0.24
N ASP A 193 -2.59 -8.44 -0.19
CA ASP A 193 -2.94 -7.16 0.43
C ASP A 193 -3.41 -6.17 -0.63
N ILE A 194 -4.35 -5.29 -0.25
CA ILE A 194 -4.84 -4.22 -1.12
C ILE A 194 -4.31 -2.90 -0.59
N VAL A 195 -3.48 -2.24 -1.40
CA VAL A 195 -2.86 -0.96 -1.03
C VAL A 195 -3.50 0.16 -1.81
N ASN A 196 -3.93 1.19 -1.09
CA ASN A 196 -4.55 2.36 -1.68
C ASN A 196 -3.49 3.43 -1.95
N ILE A 197 -3.23 3.71 -3.22
CA ILE A 197 -2.23 4.68 -3.64
C ILE A 197 -2.92 5.96 -4.13
N THR A 198 -2.72 7.05 -3.41
CA THR A 198 -3.17 8.38 -3.85
C THR A 198 -2.39 8.78 -5.10
N LEU A 199 -3.15 9.10 -6.15
CA LEU A 199 -2.62 9.54 -7.44
C LEU A 199 -2.43 11.07 -7.46
N PRO A 200 -1.45 11.59 -8.23
CA PRO A 200 -1.25 13.03 -8.38
C PRO A 200 -2.37 13.64 -9.23
N SER A 201 -2.31 14.95 -9.47
CA SER A 201 -3.11 15.59 -10.53
C SER A 201 -2.66 15.10 -11.92
N HIS A 202 -3.45 15.38 -12.96
CA HIS A 202 -3.05 15.05 -14.34
C HIS A 202 -1.73 15.72 -14.75
N ALA A 203 -1.55 17.00 -14.40
CA ALA A 203 -0.28 17.69 -14.61
C ALA A 203 0.88 17.04 -13.84
N GLY A 204 0.62 16.57 -12.61
CA GLY A 204 1.61 15.83 -11.82
C GLY A 204 1.96 14.46 -12.43
N ALA A 205 0.99 13.75 -13.02
CA ALA A 205 1.26 12.52 -13.75
C ALA A 205 2.14 12.76 -14.98
N LYS A 206 1.86 13.81 -15.77
CA LYS A 206 2.70 14.22 -16.89
C LYS A 206 4.13 14.58 -16.45
N ALA A 207 4.27 15.32 -15.35
CA ALA A 207 5.57 15.66 -14.81
C ALA A 207 6.35 14.42 -14.34
N ALA A 208 5.66 13.43 -13.76
CA ALA A 208 6.26 12.20 -13.26
C ALA A 208 6.87 11.31 -14.36
N VAL A 209 6.38 11.41 -15.60
CA VAL A 209 6.92 10.67 -16.77
C VAL A 209 7.68 11.57 -17.74
N ALA A 210 7.92 12.84 -17.39
CA ALA A 210 8.61 13.78 -18.29
C ALA A 210 10.09 13.40 -18.51
N SER A 211 10.70 12.69 -17.56
CA SER A 211 12.03 12.11 -17.71
C SER A 211 11.91 10.70 -18.29
N LYS A 212 12.73 10.38 -19.30
CA LYS A 212 12.80 9.04 -19.91
C LYS A 212 13.14 7.94 -18.89
N ASP A 213 13.88 8.27 -17.83
CA ASP A 213 14.25 7.28 -16.79
C ASP A 213 13.06 6.92 -15.87
N MET A 214 11.99 7.71 -15.90
CA MET A 214 10.80 7.52 -15.09
C MET A 214 9.58 7.08 -15.92
N ASP A 215 9.64 7.19 -17.24
CA ASP A 215 8.63 6.62 -18.13
C ASP A 215 8.94 5.16 -18.42
N TRP A 216 8.37 4.27 -17.61
CA TRP A 216 8.59 2.84 -17.76
C TRP A 216 7.69 2.19 -18.82
N GLY A 217 6.68 2.90 -19.33
CA GLY A 217 5.74 2.42 -20.34
C GLY A 217 5.15 1.03 -20.05
N GLU A 218 5.13 0.18 -21.08
CA GLU A 218 4.67 -1.22 -20.98
C GLU A 218 5.60 -2.10 -20.12
N GLU A 219 6.87 -1.72 -20.00
CA GLU A 219 7.90 -2.40 -19.21
C GLU A 219 7.92 -1.94 -17.73
N TRP A 220 6.78 -1.47 -17.22
CA TRP A 220 6.67 -0.89 -15.88
C TRP A 220 7.09 -1.83 -14.76
N VAL A 221 6.93 -3.14 -14.92
CA VAL A 221 7.40 -4.13 -13.93
C VAL A 221 8.93 -4.15 -13.87
N ASN A 222 9.59 -4.12 -15.02
CA ASN A 222 11.04 -4.07 -15.11
C ASN A 222 11.57 -2.74 -14.56
N GLY A 223 10.95 -1.61 -14.95
CA GLY A 223 11.27 -0.28 -14.41
C GLY A 223 11.11 -0.22 -12.88
N PHE A 224 10.04 -0.84 -12.34
CA PHE A 224 9.83 -0.94 -10.90
C PHE A 224 10.94 -1.75 -10.21
N ASN A 225 11.37 -2.88 -10.76
CA ASN A 225 12.48 -3.68 -10.22
C ASN A 225 13.81 -2.92 -10.23
N ILE A 226 14.13 -2.24 -11.34
CA ILE A 226 15.34 -1.40 -11.43
C ILE A 226 15.31 -0.32 -10.35
N ALA A 227 14.16 0.35 -10.17
CA ALA A 227 14.00 1.37 -9.14
C ALA A 227 14.11 0.81 -7.70
N LEU A 228 13.64 -0.42 -7.45
CA LEU A 228 13.84 -1.12 -6.18
C LEU A 228 15.33 -1.39 -5.89
N GLU A 229 16.09 -1.86 -6.88
CA GLU A 229 17.52 -2.18 -6.70
C GLU A 229 18.37 -0.93 -6.47
N LEU A 230 18.10 0.14 -7.24
CA LEU A 230 18.78 1.42 -7.08
C LEU A 230 18.44 2.11 -5.75
N GLY A 231 17.47 1.56 -5.02
CA GLY A 231 16.98 2.13 -3.77
C GLY A 231 16.48 3.54 -4.02
N TYR A 232 15.71 3.72 -5.10
CA TYR A 232 15.21 5.03 -5.52
C TYR A 232 14.29 5.59 -4.44
N VAL A 233 14.91 6.29 -3.48
CA VAL A 233 14.24 7.17 -2.55
C VAL A 233 13.98 8.40 -3.39
N THR A 234 12.81 8.47 -4.03
CA THR A 234 12.33 9.74 -4.60
C THR A 234 12.62 10.80 -3.55
N GLY A 235 13.55 11.71 -3.87
CA GLY A 235 14.05 12.70 -2.95
C GLY A 235 12.88 13.32 -2.21
N LYS A 236 13.07 13.62 -0.91
CA LYS A 236 12.10 14.34 -0.07
C LYS A 236 11.26 15.23 -0.98
N ALA A 237 10.00 14.85 -1.19
CA ALA A 237 9.11 15.62 -2.05
C ALA A 237 9.24 17.05 -1.56
N GLY A 238 9.84 17.90 -2.40
CA GLY A 238 9.99 19.31 -2.10
C GLY A 238 8.60 19.84 -1.79
N GLU A 239 8.51 20.43 -0.60
CA GLU A 239 7.61 21.52 -0.20
C GLU A 239 6.29 21.69 -0.96
#